data_AF-A0A2G5SGY0-F1
#
_entry.id   AF-A0A2G5SGY0-F1
#
_cell.length_a   1.000
_cell.length_b   1.000
_cell.length_c   1.000
_cell.angle_alpha   90.00
_cell.angle_beta   90.00
_cell.angle_gamma   90.00
#
_symmetry.space_group_name_H-M   'P 1'
#
loop_
_entity.id
_entity.type
_entity.pdbx_description
1 polymer ?
#
loop_
_entity_poly.entity_id
_entity_poly.type
_entity_poly.pdbx_seq_one_letter_code
_entity_poly.pdbx_strand_id
1 'polypeptide(L)'
;MINKIFGILIRMRYARYVIVADIAKAFHQVRLQEEFRNTTMFLWLKDPSKPVTAQNIQIYRFTRIPFGVASSPFLLAAYIYYCSTVTQTISIERSKTYLCR
;
A
#
# COMPACT_ATOMS: atom_id res chain seq x y z
N MET A 1 5.45 -1.57 -17.06
CA MET A 1 5.81 -0.34 -17.80
C MET A 1 5.10 0.83 -17.13
N ILE A 2 5.81 1.67 -16.38
CA ILE A 2 5.22 2.84 -15.70
C ILE A 2 4.83 3.86 -16.78
N ASN A 3 3.52 4.10 -16.93
CA ASN A 3 3.03 5.18 -17.79
C ASN A 3 3.64 6.50 -17.29
N LYS A 4 4.35 7.23 -18.16
CA LYS A 4 4.91 8.55 -17.83
C LYS A 4 3.79 9.44 -17.32
N ILE A 5 4.01 10.13 -16.19
CA ILE A 5 3.01 10.98 -15.51
C ILE A 5 2.31 11.94 -16.48
N PHE A 6 3.06 12.47 -17.44
CA PHE A 6 2.57 13.36 -18.49
C PHE A 6 1.42 12.76 -19.32
N GLY A 7 1.50 11.49 -19.69
CA GLY A 7 0.43 10.83 -20.44
C GLY A 7 -0.85 10.65 -19.62
N ILE A 8 -0.72 10.46 -18.30
CA ILE A 8 -1.86 10.41 -17.38
C ILE A 8 -2.52 11.80 -17.33
N LEU A 9 -1.72 12.86 -17.16
CA LEU A 9 -2.22 14.25 -17.09
C LEU A 9 -2.95 14.67 -18.37
N ILE A 10 -2.45 14.31 -19.57
CA ILE A 10 -3.14 14.61 -20.82
C ILE A 10 -4.52 13.93 -20.87
N ARG A 11 -4.61 12.64 -20.53
CA ARG A 11 -5.88 11.91 -20.54
C ARG A 11 -6.88 12.48 -19.54
N MET A 12 -6.41 12.94 -18.38
CA MET A 12 -7.29 13.59 -17.39
C MET A 12 -7.96 14.85 -17.94
N ARG A 13 -7.34 15.57 -18.89
CA ARG A 13 -7.96 16.75 -19.53
C ARG A 13 -9.12 16.43 -20.46
N TYR A 14 -9.24 15.19 -20.94
CA TYR A 14 -10.37 14.76 -21.77
C TYR A 14 -11.55 14.23 -20.95
N ALA A 15 -11.37 13.95 -19.66
CA ALA A 15 -12.44 13.48 -18.81
C ALA A 15 -13.33 14.64 -18.34
N ARG A 16 -14.65 14.49 -18.45
CA ARG A 16 -15.63 15.48 -17.98
C ARG A 16 -15.62 15.65 -16.45
N TYR A 17 -15.27 14.59 -15.73
CA TYR A 17 -15.17 14.55 -14.28
C TYR A 17 -13.90 13.81 -13.88
N VAL A 18 -13.13 14.39 -12.97
CA VAL A 18 -11.90 13.80 -12.43
C VAL A 18 -12.04 13.70 -10.92
N ILE A 19 -11.78 12.51 -10.37
CA ILE A 19 -11.74 12.28 -8.93
C ILE A 19 -10.28 12.09 -8.55
N VAL A 20 -9.80 12.94 -7.65
CA VAL A 20 -8.46 12.84 -7.07
C VAL A 20 -8.62 12.54 -5.59
N ALA A 21 -7.91 11.53 -5.11
CA ALA A 21 -7.88 11.18 -3.69
C ALA A 21 -6.43 10.98 -3.27
N ASP A 22 -6.09 11.41 -2.06
CA ASP A 22 -4.79 11.10 -1.48
C ASP A 22 -4.75 9.64 -1.04
N ILE A 23 -3.94 8.87 -1.76
CA ILE A 23 -3.78 7.43 -1.56
C ILE A 23 -2.72 7.13 -0.50
N ALA A 24 -2.11 8.16 0.13
CA ALA A 24 -1.15 7.97 1.22
C ALA A 24 -1.74 7.06 2.32
N LYS A 25 -3.00 7.29 2.71
CA LYS A 25 -3.64 6.45 3.74
C LYS A 25 -3.82 4.99 3.34
N ALA A 26 -3.74 4.64 2.05
CA ALA A 26 -3.91 3.27 1.60
C ALA A 26 -2.70 2.39 1.91
N PHE A 27 -1.49 2.94 1.99
CA PHE A 27 -0.30 2.16 2.37
C PHE A 27 -0.47 1.49 3.75
N HIS A 28 -1.12 2.18 4.68
CA HIS A 28 -1.44 1.65 6.01
C HIS A 28 -2.53 0.57 6.01
N GLN A 29 -3.35 0.48 4.96
CA GLN A 29 -4.38 -0.56 4.84
C GLN A 29 -3.78 -1.90 4.38
N VAL A 30 -2.69 -1.85 3.61
CA VAL A 30 -2.01 -3.06 3.12
C VAL A 30 -1.11 -3.63 4.22
N ARG A 31 -1.40 -4.85 4.69
CA ARG A 31 -0.51 -5.55 5.63
C ARG A 31 0.61 -6.28 4.90
N LEU A 32 1.79 -6.21 5.50
CA LEU A 32 2.98 -6.89 5.03
C LEU A 32 2.97 -8.34 5.54
N GLN A 33 3.32 -9.27 4.65
CA GLN A 33 3.49 -10.67 5.03
C GLN A 33 4.58 -10.80 6.09
N GLU A 34 4.38 -11.72 7.03
CA GLU A 34 5.24 -11.88 8.21
C GLU A 34 6.70 -12.13 7.85
N GLU A 35 6.93 -12.91 6.79
CA GLU A 35 8.24 -13.24 6.23
C GLU A 35 9.05 -11.99 5.83
N PHE A 36 8.38 -10.95 5.34
CA PHE A 36 9.03 -9.72 4.88
C PHE A 36 9.06 -8.61 5.94
N ARG A 37 8.53 -8.81 7.16
CA ARG A 37 8.54 -7.75 8.19
C ARG A 37 9.94 -7.37 8.67
N ASN A 38 10.89 -8.31 8.60
CA ASN A 38 12.28 -8.04 9.00
C ASN A 38 13.02 -7.12 8.01
N THR A 39 12.57 -7.01 6.75
CA THR A 39 13.23 -6.13 5.75
C THR A 39 12.90 -4.65 5.95
N THR A 40 11.83 -4.36 6.71
CA THR A 40 11.38 -2.99 7.03
C THR A 40 11.64 -2.65 8.50
N MET A 41 12.58 -3.35 9.12
CA MET A 41 12.97 -3.11 10.50
C MET A 41 13.83 -1.85 10.62
N PHE A 42 13.60 -1.04 11.65
CA PHE A 42 14.44 0.10 11.97
C PHE A 42 14.77 0.14 13.47
N LEU A 43 15.93 0.73 13.78
CA LEU A 43 16.41 0.92 15.13
C LEU A 43 16.03 2.31 15.61
N TRP A 44 15.66 2.42 16.88
CA TRP A 44 15.35 3.67 17.56
C TRP A 44 16.02 3.70 18.93
N LEU A 45 16.21 4.89 19.49
CA LEU A 45 16.74 5.04 20.85
C LEU A 45 15.60 5.30 21.82
N LYS A 46 15.58 4.60 22.96
CA LYS A 46 14.61 4.87 24.03
C LYS A 46 14.84 6.25 24.65
N ASP A 47 16.10 6.57 24.94
CA ASP A 47 16.52 7.84 25.47
C ASP A 47 17.67 8.40 24.60
N PRO A 48 17.44 9.51 23.86
CA PRO A 48 18.45 10.10 23.00
C PRO A 48 19.60 10.76 23.77
N SER A 49 19.45 10.98 25.09
CA SER A 49 20.49 11.58 25.93
C SER A 49 21.51 10.56 26.43
N LYS A 50 21.21 9.26 26.31
CA LYS A 50 22.06 8.15 26.77
C LYS A 50 22.92 7.60 25.62
N PRO A 51 24.07 6.97 25.95
CA PRO A 51 24.90 6.34 24.93
C PRO A 51 24.15 5.25 24.15
N VAL A 52 24.62 4.99 22.93
CA VAL A 52 24.07 3.94 22.05
C VAL A 52 24.51 2.57 22.56
N THR A 53 23.80 2.07 23.57
CA THR A 53 24.03 0.75 24.17
C THR A 53 22.87 -0.19 23.83
N ALA A 54 23.11 -1.50 23.80
CA ALA A 54 22.09 -2.50 23.48
C ALA A 54 20.82 -2.39 24.35
N GLN A 55 20.91 -1.93 25.60
CA GLN A 55 19.72 -1.72 26.45
C GLN A 55 18.90 -0.48 26.06
N ASN A 56 19.54 0.52 25.43
CA ASN A 56 18.93 1.79 25.01
C ASN A 56 18.38 1.72 23.57
N ILE A 57 18.80 0.74 22.78
CA ILE A 57 18.29 0.52 21.43
C ILE A 57 16.98 -0.25 21.48
N GLN A 58 15.99 0.23 20.75
CA GLN A 58 14.70 -0.40 20.52
C GLN A 58 14.55 -0.73 19.04
N ILE A 59 14.07 -1.93 18.75
CA ILE A 59 13.81 -2.39 17.39
C ILE A 59 12.33 -2.25 17.09
N TYR A 60 11.99 -1.54 16.02
CA TYR A 60 10.63 -1.44 15.50
C TYR A 60 10.51 -2.15 14.16
N ARG A 61 9.36 -2.81 13.95
CA ARG A 61 9.03 -3.53 12.72
C ARG A 61 7.70 -3.04 12.19
N PHE A 62 7.65 -2.68 10.91
CA PHE A 62 6.40 -2.32 10.28
C PHE A 62 5.56 -3.57 10.02
N THR A 63 4.27 -3.49 10.35
CA THR A 63 3.26 -4.52 10.00
C THR A 63 2.51 -4.17 8.71
N ARG A 64 2.68 -2.93 8.23
CA ARG A 64 2.05 -2.34 7.05
C ARG A 64 3.13 -1.80 6.11
N ILE A 65 2.78 -1.52 4.86
CA ILE A 65 3.74 -0.96 3.92
C ILE A 65 4.23 0.40 4.44
N PRO A 66 5.55 0.60 4.63
CA PRO A 66 6.07 1.89 5.08
C PRO A 66 5.99 2.93 3.98
N PHE A 67 5.96 4.20 4.38
CA PHE A 67 6.19 5.31 3.46
C PHE A 67 7.68 5.48 3.16
N GLY A 68 7.99 5.99 1.96
CA GLY A 68 9.36 6.33 1.57
C GLY A 68 10.19 5.16 1.02
N VAL A 69 9.67 3.93 1.01
CA VAL A 69 10.34 2.80 0.34
C VAL A 69 10.09 2.89 -1.16
N ALA A 70 11.14 2.71 -1.97
CA ALA A 70 11.04 2.81 -3.43
C ALA A 70 10.05 1.80 -4.04
N SER A 71 9.87 0.65 -3.39
CA SER A 71 8.94 -0.40 -3.80
C SER A 71 7.49 -0.17 -3.34
N SER A 72 7.24 0.74 -2.39
CA SER A 72 5.89 0.96 -1.84
C SER A 72 4.86 1.32 -2.92
N PRO A 73 5.12 2.24 -3.87
CA PRO A 73 4.14 2.58 -4.92
C PRO A 73 3.79 1.38 -5.81
N PHE A 74 4.75 0.51 -6.10
CA PHE A 74 4.52 -0.70 -6.89
C PHE A 74 3.65 -1.70 -6.12
N LEU A 75 3.97 -1.98 -4.86
CA LEU A 75 3.21 -2.89 -4.01
C LEU A 75 1.75 -2.43 -3.84
N LEU A 76 1.56 -1.12 -3.65
CA LEU A 76 0.22 -0.55 -3.57
C LEU A 76 -0.54 -0.69 -4.89
N ALA A 77 0.09 -0.42 -6.04
CA ALA A 77 -0.54 -0.59 -7.34
C ALA A 77 -0.94 -2.07 -7.60
N ALA A 78 -0.07 -3.02 -7.25
CA ALA A 78 -0.37 -4.44 -7.33
C ALA A 78 -1.54 -4.85 -6.42
N TYR A 79 -1.58 -4.31 -5.20
CA TYR A 79 -2.69 -4.54 -4.28
C TYR A 79 -4.02 -3.98 -4.79
N ILE A 80 -4.02 -2.76 -5.34
CA ILE A 80 -5.22 -2.17 -5.96
C ILE A 80 -5.71 -3.02 -7.13
N TYR A 81 -4.80 -3.49 -7.98
CA TYR A 81 -5.14 -4.37 -9.09
C TYR A 81 -5.78 -5.67 -8.58
N TYR A 82 -5.16 -6.30 -7.59
CA TYR A 82 -5.69 -7.51 -6.94
C TYR A 82 -7.07 -7.28 -6.31
N CYS A 83 -7.27 -6.19 -5.57
CA CYS A 83 -8.58 -5.88 -5.00
C CYS A 83 -9.64 -5.64 -6.08
N SER A 84 -9.27 -5.01 -7.20
CA SER A 84 -10.18 -4.74 -8.31
C SER A 84 -10.64 -6.04 -8.99
N THR A 85 -9.72 -7.00 -9.20
CA THR A 85 -10.07 -8.30 -9.78
C THR A 85 -10.91 -9.15 -8.83
N VAL A 86 -10.52 -9.24 -7.55
CA VAL A 86 -11.27 -9.99 -6.53
C VAL A 86 -12.69 -9.44 -6.35
N THR A 87 -12.85 -8.11 -6.36
CA THR A 87 -14.18 -7.48 -6.26
C THR A 87 -15.07 -7.89 -7.43
N GLN A 88 -14.53 -7.94 -8.65
CA GLN A 88 -15.28 -8.43 -9.82
C GLN A 88 -15.71 -9.89 -9.64
N THR A 89 -14.85 -10.78 -9.13
CA THR A 89 -15.20 -12.19 -8.91
C THR A 89 -16.32 -12.35 -7.90
N ILE A 90 -16.26 -11.61 -6.78
CA ILE A 90 -17.31 -11.66 -5.74
C ILE A 90 -18.63 -11.07 -6.25
N SER A 91 -18.58 -10.01 -7.07
CA SER A 91 -19.78 -9.46 -7.71
C SER A 91 -20.41 -10.44 -8.71
N ILE A 92 -19.59 -11.19 -9.45
CA ILE A 92 -20.05 -12.22 -10.40
C ILE A 92 -20.62 -13.44 -9.66
N GLU A 93 -20.03 -13.87 -8.55
CA GLU A 93 -20.60 -14.93 -7.72
C GLU A 93 -21.92 -14.50 -7.09
N ARG A 94 -21.99 -13.27 -6.54
CA ARG A 94 -23.24 -12.72 -6.00
C ARG A 94 -24.34 -12.67 -7.05
N SER A 95 -24.07 -12.18 -8.25
CA SER A 95 -25.08 -12.15 -9.32
C SER A 95 -25.53 -13.55 -9.77
N LYS A 96 -24.67 -14.57 -9.72
CA LYS A 96 -25.07 -15.98 -9.92
C LYS A 96 -25.92 -16.52 -8.77
N THR A 97 -25.65 -16.14 -7.51
CA THR A 97 -26.47 -16.54 -6.35
C THR A 97 -27.86 -15.90 -6.38
N TYR A 98 -28.01 -14.67 -6.90
CA TYR A 98 -29.31 -14.01 -7.07
C TYR A 98 -30.10 -14.47 -8.31
N LEU A 99 -29.44 -15.14 -9.27
CA LEU A 99 -30.08 -15.76 -10.45
C LEU A 99 -30.46 -17.24 -10.24
N CYS A 100 -29.95 -17.88 -9.17
CA CYS A 100 -30.35 -19.23 -8.72
C CYS A 100 -31.42 -19.22 -7.62
N ARG A 101 -32.16 -18.12 -7.47
CA ARG A 101 -33.43 -18.01 -6.73
C ARG A 101 -34.50 -17.50 -7.67
#